data_AF-A0A3M1CZP3-F1
#
_entry.id   AF-A0A3M1CZP3-F1
#
_cell.length_a   1.000
_cell.length_b   1.000
_cell.length_c   1.000
_cell.angle_alpha   90.00
_cell.angle_beta   90.00
_cell.angle_gamma   90.00
#
_symmetry.space_group_name_H-M   'P 1'
#
loop_
_entity.id
_entity.type
_entity.pdbx_description
1 polymer ?
#
loop_
_entity_poly.entity_id
_entity_poly.type
_entity_poly.pdbx_seq_one_letter_code
_entity_poly.pdbx_strand_id
1 'polypeptide(L)' 'LDAGSLLRAVFEVTGGRGGGRAEFAQGGGGDPARAEEAREKFYLLVERALSG' A
#
# COMPACT_ATOMS: atom_id res chain seq x y z
N LEU A 1 2.59 -12.71 3.10
CA LEU A 1 2.22 -11.36 2.61
C LEU A 1 0.71 -11.23 2.59
N ASP A 2 0.14 -10.23 3.25
CA ASP A 2 -1.30 -9.92 3.22
C ASP A 2 -1.53 -8.62 2.42
N ALA A 3 -2.18 -8.73 1.26
CA ALA A 3 -2.33 -7.61 0.33
C ALA A 3 -3.13 -6.44 0.92
N GLY A 4 -4.19 -6.75 1.69
CA GLY A 4 -5.02 -5.74 2.34
C GLY A 4 -4.24 -4.89 3.37
N SER A 5 -3.41 -5.54 4.18
CA SER A 5 -2.60 -4.87 5.20
C SER A 5 -1.48 -4.03 4.58
N LEU A 6 -0.84 -4.51 3.52
CA LEU A 6 0.12 -3.72 2.74
C LEU A 6 -0.51 -2.43 2.19
N LEU A 7 -1.67 -2.54 1.54
CA LEU A 7 -2.35 -1.40 0.94
C LEU A 7 -2.86 -0.38 1.98
N ARG A 8 -3.29 -0.84 3.16
CA ARG A 8 -3.65 0.08 4.27
C ARG A 8 -2.50 1.01 4.65
N ALA A 9 -1.28 0.49 4.77
CA ALA A 9 -0.11 1.31 5.06
C ALA A 9 0.22 2.30 3.93
N VAL A 10 -0.08 1.95 2.67
CA VAL A 10 0.06 2.85 1.52
C VAL A 10 -1.01 3.96 1.53
N PHE A 11 -2.24 3.65 1.94
CA PHE A 11 -3.32 4.63 2.03
C PHE A 11 -3.06 5.72 3.06
N GLU A 12 -2.35 5.44 4.15
CA GLU A 12 -1.91 6.45 5.13
C GLU A 12 -1.04 7.56 4.52
N VAL A 13 -0.32 7.24 3.44
CA VAL A 13 0.48 8.21 2.68
C VAL A 13 -0.42 9.04 1.80
N THR A 14 -1.20 8.41 0.92
CA THR A 14 -1.99 9.17 -0.06
C THR A 14 -3.30 9.74 0.50
N GLY A 15 -3.68 9.44 1.75
CA GLY A 15 -5.03 9.74 2.26
C GLY A 15 -6.13 8.94 1.55
N GLY A 16 -5.76 7.84 0.89
CA GLY A 16 -6.62 7.00 0.07
C GLY A 16 -7.49 6.03 0.87
N ARG A 17 -8.31 5.25 0.16
CA ARG A 17 -9.10 4.14 0.72
C ARG A 17 -9.25 3.01 -0.29
N GLY A 18 -9.54 1.83 0.22
CA GLY A 18 -9.71 0.62 -0.57
C GLY A 18 -10.15 -0.58 0.26
N GLY A 19 -10.22 -1.74 -0.38
CA GLY A 19 -10.66 -2.98 0.23
C GLY A 19 -10.10 -4.20 -0.49
N GLY A 20 -10.16 -5.35 0.18
CA GLY A 20 -9.60 -6.59 -0.34
C GLY A 20 -9.44 -7.66 0.73
N ARG A 21 -8.81 -8.75 0.33
CA ARG A 21 -8.47 -9.93 1.11
C ARG A 21 -6.95 -10.11 1.10
N ALA A 22 -6.45 -11.18 1.73
CA ALA A 22 -5.01 -11.44 1.82
C ALA A 22 -4.37 -11.64 0.44
N GLU A 23 -5.13 -12.22 -0.49
CA GLU A 23 -4.70 -12.64 -1.81
C GLU A 23 -4.79 -11.52 -2.84
N PHE A 24 -5.68 -10.54 -2.61
CA PHE A 24 -5.90 -9.42 -3.52
C PHE A 24 -6.52 -8.23 -2.80
N ALA A 25 -6.00 -7.03 -3.06
CA ALA A 25 -6.60 -5.79 -2.58
C ALA A 25 -6.42 -4.67 -3.61
N GLN A 26 -7.34 -3.71 -3.57
CA GLN A 26 -7.34 -2.53 -4.46
C GLN A 26 -7.89 -1.29 -3.75
N GLY A 27 -7.63 -0.11 -4.33
CA GLY A 27 -8.17 1.15 -3.85
C GLY A 27 -7.65 2.33 -4.65
N GLY A 28 -7.99 3.54 -4.19
CA GLY A 28 -7.55 4.81 -4.79
C GLY A 28 -6.88 5.71 -3.77
N GLY A 29 -5.91 6.50 -4.23
CA GLY A 29 -5.26 7.55 -3.43
C GLY A 29 -6.14 8.81 -3.29
N GLY A 30 -5.98 9.54 -2.19
CA GLY A 30 -6.65 10.83 -1.96
C GLY A 30 -5.88 12.04 -2.49
N ASP A 31 -4.55 11.97 -2.46
CA ASP A 31 -3.62 13.01 -2.95
C ASP A 31 -2.70 12.44 -4.05
N PRO A 32 -2.92 12.82 -5.32
CA PRO A 32 -2.07 12.41 -6.44
C PRO A 32 -0.61 12.86 -6.33
N ALA A 33 -0.33 13.98 -5.64
CA ALA A 33 1.04 14.48 -5.50
C ALA A 33 1.93 13.53 -4.67
N ARG A 34 1.32 12.66 -3.85
CA ARG A 34 2.02 11.68 -3.02
C ARG A 34 2.15 10.30 -3.67
N ALA A 35 1.83 10.17 -4.96
CA ALA A 35 1.88 8.88 -5.66
C ALA A 35 3.29 8.26 -5.65
N GLU A 36 4.33 9.07 -5.84
CA GLU A 36 5.72 8.59 -5.83
C GLU A 36 6.14 8.08 -4.44
N GLU A 37 5.89 8.87 -3.39
CA GLU A 37 6.15 8.51 -1.99
C GLU A 37 5.42 7.22 -1.59
N ALA A 38 4.16 7.06 -2.02
CA ALA A 38 3.40 5.85 -1.79
C ALA A 38 3.98 4.64 -2.52
N ARG A 39 4.48 4.82 -3.76
CA ARG A 39 5.13 3.76 -4.52
C ARG A 39 6.41 3.29 -3.82
N GLU A 40 7.24 4.22 -3.34
CA GLU A 40 8.44 3.90 -2.58
C GLU A 40 8.12 3.16 -1.27
N LYS A 41 7.13 3.65 -0.50
CA LYS A 41 6.68 2.98 0.73
C LYS A 41 6.20 1.55 0.45
N PHE A 42 5.48 1.33 -0.66
CA PHE A 42 5.01 0.01 -1.05
C PHE A 42 6.19 -0.96 -1.27
N TYR A 43 7.20 -0.57 -2.04
CA TYR A 43 8.37 -1.43 -2.29
C TYR A 43 9.12 -1.77 -0.99
N LEU A 44 9.33 -0.79 -0.11
CA LEU A 44 9.97 -1.01 1.19
C LEU A 44 9.19 -2.02 2.07
N LEU A 45 7.87 -1.94 2.08
CA LEU A 45 7.02 -2.87 2.85
C LEU A 45 7.09 -4.29 2.29
N VAL A 46 7.06 -4.43 0.96
CA VAL A 46 7.16 -5.73 0.29
C VAL A 46 8.53 -6.36 0.54
N GLU A 47 9.62 -5.60 0.39
CA GLU A 47 10.98 -6.07 0.65
C GLU A 47 11.12 -6.59 2.09
N ARG A 48 10.74 -5.77 3.09
CA ARG A 48 10.78 -6.18 4.51
C ARG A 48 10.03 -7.47 4.79
N ALA A 49 8.91 -7.68 4.13
CA ALA A 49 8.07 -8.84 4.36
C ALA A 49 8.50 -10.08 3.55
N LEU A 50 9.44 -9.94 2.61
CA LEU A 50 10.06 -11.04 1.87
C LEU A 50 11.48 -11.39 2.34
N SER A 51 12.15 -10.48 3.06
CA SER A 51 13.50 -10.68 3.59
C SER A 51 13.56 -11.39 4.95
N GLY A 52 12.44 -11.95 5.44
CA GLY A 52 12.37 -12.78 6.64
C GLY A 52 12.00 -14.22 6.29
#